data_AF-A0A6C0D5Q3-F1
#
_entry.id   AF-A0A6C0D5Q3-F1
#
_cell.length_a   1.000
_cell.length_b   1.000
_cell.length_c   1.000
_cell.angle_alpha   90.00
_cell.angle_beta   90.00
_cell.angle_gamma   90.00
#
_symmetry.space_group_name_H-M   'P 1'
#
loop_
_entity.id
_entity.type
_entity.pdbx_description
1 polymer ?
#
loop_
_entity_poly.entity_id
_entity_poly.type
_entity_poly.pdbx_seq_one_letter_code
_entity_poly.pdbx_strand_id
1 'polypeptide(L)'
;MTIEIKFVFSIGHSCNAGGFLKENGLRKVSSPFDWMLIDFETSLEVINDNFEHYLNDTVHFKQDTNILELVRSKKHNIIPKNVNTLYSIPSKYMNFNWYDHNMFINANYLDNNELPHNFYDWSKYCIFIHHDLLNQYFIDTLQNRINRFKYLYNNFSENTLLFYLTKIEHINTVEETMENILNMLKENNIKSYIGIIVCCDNVNDCYYFKDKCLFIFKKVATYNEQLAMGGTENTINISFTNELEIIKNHFTFNLIEYTDIENNW
;
A
#
# COMPACT_ATOMS: atom_id res chain seq x y z
N MET A 1 21.78 -18.14 8.19
CA MET A 1 20.55 -18.73 8.77
C MET A 1 19.39 -17.99 8.11
N THR A 2 18.53 -18.69 7.39
CA THR A 2 17.38 -18.08 6.71
C THR A 2 16.23 -17.88 7.69
N ILE A 3 15.47 -16.80 7.51
CA ILE A 3 14.37 -16.41 8.41
C ILE A 3 13.09 -17.11 7.95
N GLU A 4 12.40 -17.81 8.85
CA GLU A 4 11.15 -18.50 8.48
C GLU A 4 9.96 -17.53 8.44
N ILE A 5 9.27 -17.51 7.30
CA ILE A 5 8.05 -16.73 7.05
C ILE A 5 6.88 -17.68 6.79
N LYS A 6 5.78 -17.46 7.52
CA LYS A 6 4.52 -18.23 7.42
C LYS A 6 3.38 -17.42 6.81
N PHE A 7 3.47 -16.10 6.89
CA PHE A 7 2.45 -15.18 6.36
C PHE A 7 3.11 -14.04 5.61
N VAL A 8 2.53 -13.66 4.47
CA VAL A 8 2.95 -12.48 3.69
C VAL A 8 1.73 -11.64 3.41
N PHE A 9 1.80 -10.35 3.74
CA PHE A 9 0.75 -9.38 3.44
C PHE A 9 1.32 -8.24 2.61
N SER A 10 0.64 -7.89 1.52
CA SER A 10 0.86 -6.59 0.89
C SER A 10 0.38 -5.49 1.82
N ILE A 11 1.18 -4.45 2.01
CA ILE A 11 0.79 -3.17 2.64
C ILE A 11 0.93 -2.01 1.63
N GLY A 12 0.95 -2.35 0.34
CA GLY A 12 1.55 -1.62 -0.78
C GLY A 12 0.79 -0.46 -1.43
N HIS A 13 1.58 0.37 -2.13
CA HIS A 13 1.22 1.58 -2.90
C HIS A 13 0.05 1.42 -3.87
N SER A 14 -0.13 0.22 -4.43
CA SER A 14 -1.16 -0.09 -5.42
C SER A 14 -1.41 -1.60 -5.51
N CYS A 15 -2.24 -2.02 -6.47
CA CYS A 15 -2.49 -3.42 -6.79
C CYS A 15 -1.23 -4.21 -7.18
N ASN A 16 -0.14 -3.53 -7.57
CA ASN A 16 1.10 -4.15 -8.03
C ASN A 16 1.76 -5.04 -6.96
N ALA A 17 1.79 -4.62 -5.69
CA ALA A 17 2.36 -5.44 -4.63
C ALA A 17 1.56 -6.74 -4.42
N GLY A 18 0.22 -6.64 -4.38
CA GLY A 18 -0.66 -7.80 -4.28
C GLY A 18 -0.59 -8.71 -5.51
N GLY A 19 -0.37 -8.14 -6.71
CA GLY A 19 -0.14 -8.85 -7.96
C GLY A 19 1.17 -9.64 -7.93
N PHE A 20 2.29 -8.98 -7.63
CA PHE A 20 3.61 -9.59 -7.49
C PHE A 20 3.59 -10.79 -6.53
N LEU A 21 2.99 -10.63 -5.34
CA LEU A 21 2.90 -11.73 -4.38
C LEU A 21 2.04 -12.88 -4.89
N LYS A 22 0.95 -12.60 -5.62
CA LYS A 22 0.06 -13.61 -6.19
C LYS A 22 0.76 -14.42 -7.28
N GLU A 23 1.39 -13.73 -8.24
CA GLU A 23 2.08 -14.35 -9.38
C GLU A 23 3.22 -15.28 -8.94
N ASN A 24 3.86 -14.96 -7.81
CA ASN A 24 4.96 -15.74 -7.26
C ASN A 24 4.55 -16.75 -6.17
N GLY A 25 3.25 -16.97 -5.96
CA GLY A 25 2.72 -17.94 -5.00
C GLY A 25 2.96 -17.59 -3.53
N LEU A 26 3.32 -16.33 -3.23
CA LEU A 26 3.60 -15.83 -1.89
C LEU A 26 2.35 -15.32 -1.16
N ARG A 27 1.27 -15.05 -1.91
CA ARG A 27 -0.01 -14.59 -1.36
C ARG A 27 -0.95 -15.77 -1.06
N LYS A 28 -0.91 -16.28 0.17
CA LYS A 28 -1.88 -17.30 0.65
C LYS A 28 -3.15 -16.74 1.25
N VAL A 29 -3.09 -15.48 1.70
CA VAL A 29 -4.20 -14.77 2.32
C VAL A 29 -4.32 -13.39 1.69
N SER A 30 -5.55 -12.89 1.51
CA SER A 30 -5.76 -11.52 1.05
C SER A 30 -5.52 -10.52 2.19
N SER A 31 -4.75 -9.49 1.90
CA SER A 31 -4.49 -8.35 2.78
C SER A 31 -5.69 -7.40 2.82
N PRO A 32 -5.92 -6.69 3.93
CA PRO A 32 -6.86 -5.56 3.96
C PRO A 32 -6.45 -4.41 3.04
N PHE A 33 -5.18 -4.32 2.63
CA PHE A 33 -4.64 -3.27 1.75
C PHE A 33 -4.58 -3.67 0.26
N ASP A 34 -4.95 -4.91 -0.08
CA ASP A 34 -4.93 -5.34 -1.48
C ASP A 34 -5.90 -4.49 -2.32
N TRP A 35 -5.46 -4.06 -3.52
CA TRP A 35 -6.30 -3.30 -4.46
C TRP A 35 -6.69 -1.90 -3.96
N MET A 36 -5.83 -1.29 -3.15
CA MET A 36 -5.95 0.09 -2.69
C MET A 36 -4.76 0.91 -3.15
N LEU A 37 -4.93 2.23 -3.19
CA LEU A 37 -3.80 3.15 -3.22
C LEU A 37 -3.56 3.59 -1.78
N ILE A 38 -2.43 3.20 -1.20
CA ILE A 38 -2.04 3.61 0.15
C ILE A 38 -0.52 3.83 0.24
N ASP A 39 -0.07 4.96 0.74
CA ASP A 39 1.37 5.18 0.93
C ASP A 39 1.91 4.30 2.07
N PHE A 40 3.24 4.19 2.13
CA PHE A 40 3.90 3.34 3.10
C PHE A 40 3.61 3.80 4.54
N GLU A 41 3.76 5.09 4.84
CA GLU A 41 3.60 5.64 6.18
C GLU A 41 2.17 5.43 6.67
N THR A 42 1.17 5.80 5.88
CA THR A 42 -0.25 5.58 6.21
C THR A 42 -0.59 4.10 6.40
N SER A 43 0.02 3.18 5.63
CA SER A 43 -0.18 1.74 5.86
C SER A 43 0.29 1.29 7.25
N LEU A 44 1.40 1.87 7.74
CA LEU A 44 1.92 1.58 9.08
C LEU A 44 1.04 2.21 10.16
N GLU A 45 0.57 3.44 9.95
CA GLU A 45 -0.37 4.12 10.86
C GLU A 45 -1.65 3.31 11.06
N VAL A 46 -2.23 2.78 9.98
CA VAL A 46 -3.42 1.91 10.02
C VAL A 46 -3.16 0.60 10.79
N ILE A 47 -1.96 0.03 10.68
CA ILE A 47 -1.60 -1.17 11.44
C ILE A 47 -1.45 -0.83 12.91
N ASN A 48 -0.79 0.29 13.23
CA ASN A 48 -0.50 0.74 14.59
C ASN A 48 -1.79 1.18 15.34
N ASP A 49 -2.72 1.86 14.66
CA ASP A 49 -4.03 2.24 15.20
C ASP A 49 -5.03 1.06 15.26
N ASN A 50 -4.59 -0.13 14.87
CA ASN A 50 -5.39 -1.36 14.88
C ASN A 50 -6.66 -1.27 14.00
N PHE A 51 -6.57 -0.51 12.90
CA PHE A 51 -7.62 -0.21 11.93
C PHE A 51 -8.78 0.61 12.51
N GLU A 52 -8.58 1.41 13.56
CA GLU A 52 -9.64 2.21 14.20
C GLU A 52 -10.33 3.13 13.19
N HIS A 53 -9.54 3.80 12.35
CA HIS A 53 -10.03 4.80 11.39
C HIS A 53 -10.23 4.27 9.97
N TYR A 54 -9.83 3.03 9.69
CA TYR A 54 -9.67 2.53 8.32
C TYR A 54 -10.93 2.55 7.44
N LEU A 55 -12.09 2.23 7.99
CA LEU A 55 -13.38 2.18 7.27
C LEU A 55 -14.35 3.31 7.69
N ASN A 56 -13.85 4.34 8.37
CA ASN A 56 -14.65 5.46 8.89
C ASN A 56 -14.19 6.79 8.27
N ASP A 57 -15.08 7.79 8.32
CA ASP A 57 -14.85 9.15 7.80
C ASP A 57 -14.28 9.14 6.38
N THR A 58 -14.87 8.32 5.52
CA THR A 58 -14.43 8.14 4.15
C THR A 58 -15.22 9.05 3.23
N VAL A 59 -14.55 9.75 2.33
CA VAL A 59 -15.18 10.63 1.35
C VAL A 59 -15.41 9.85 0.06
N HIS A 60 -16.66 9.71 -0.34
CA HIS A 60 -17.03 9.19 -1.65
C HIS A 60 -16.89 10.31 -2.68
N PHE A 61 -16.00 10.09 -3.64
CA PHE A 61 -15.69 11.01 -4.73
C PHE A 61 -16.02 10.35 -6.08
N LYS A 62 -16.85 11.02 -6.88
CA LYS A 62 -17.15 10.64 -8.26
C LYS A 62 -17.28 11.89 -9.13
N GLN A 63 -16.27 12.13 -9.98
CA GLN A 63 -16.12 13.43 -10.62
C GLN A 63 -17.16 13.68 -11.73
N ASP A 64 -17.46 12.68 -12.56
CA ASP A 64 -18.42 12.78 -13.66
C ASP A 64 -19.82 13.24 -13.23
N THR A 65 -20.27 12.81 -12.05
CA THR A 65 -21.57 13.17 -11.46
C THR A 65 -21.47 14.25 -10.40
N ASN A 66 -20.30 14.84 -10.20
CA ASN A 66 -20.00 15.79 -9.14
C ASN A 66 -20.41 15.31 -7.72
N ILE A 67 -20.04 14.09 -7.34
CA ILE A 67 -20.26 13.55 -5.99
C ILE A 67 -19.03 13.78 -5.12
N LEU A 68 -19.24 14.39 -3.96
CA LEU A 68 -18.28 14.52 -2.87
C LEU A 68 -19.08 14.53 -1.58
N GLU A 69 -19.22 13.36 -1.00
CA GLU A 69 -20.02 13.17 0.20
C GLU A 69 -19.23 12.39 1.23
N LEU A 70 -19.42 12.74 2.50
CA LEU A 70 -18.84 11.96 3.57
C LEU A 70 -19.72 10.74 3.82
N VAL A 71 -19.14 9.56 3.68
CA VAL A 71 -19.77 8.28 3.99
C VAL A 71 -19.12 7.69 5.24
N ARG A 72 -19.92 6.98 6.03
CA ARG A 72 -19.46 6.29 7.25
C ARG A 72 -18.74 7.20 8.24
N SER A 73 -19.22 8.43 8.39
CA SER A 73 -18.74 9.39 9.39
C SER A 73 -18.95 8.86 10.81
N LYS A 74 -17.91 8.97 11.65
CA LYS A 74 -18.00 8.74 13.10
C LYS A 74 -17.47 9.91 13.92
N LYS A 75 -16.42 10.61 13.45
CA LYS A 75 -15.76 11.69 14.21
C LYS A 75 -15.84 13.04 13.51
N HIS A 76 -15.82 13.08 12.19
CA HIS A 76 -15.75 14.32 11.42
C HIS A 76 -17.04 14.53 10.63
N ASN A 77 -17.73 15.66 10.79
CA ASN A 77 -18.88 16.02 9.95
C ASN A 77 -18.49 16.96 8.79
N ILE A 78 -17.19 17.10 8.54
CA ILE A 78 -16.66 18.09 7.60
C ILE A 78 -15.71 17.36 6.64
N ILE A 79 -16.03 17.44 5.35
CA ILE A 79 -15.15 17.01 4.29
C ILE A 79 -13.90 17.91 4.33
N PRO A 80 -12.69 17.34 4.41
CA PRO A 80 -11.48 18.14 4.43
C PRO A 80 -11.42 19.10 3.23
N LYS A 81 -11.07 20.37 3.47
CA LYS A 81 -11.11 21.44 2.44
C LYS A 81 -10.23 21.12 1.24
N ASN A 82 -9.13 20.43 1.48
CA ASN A 82 -8.18 19.96 0.48
C ASN A 82 -8.76 18.90 -0.47
N VAL A 83 -9.83 18.18 -0.10
CA VAL A 83 -10.51 17.26 -1.02
C VAL A 83 -11.43 18.00 -1.99
N ASN A 84 -11.95 19.19 -1.61
CA ASN A 84 -12.77 20.01 -2.51
C ASN A 84 -11.98 20.48 -3.75
N THR A 85 -10.65 20.57 -3.68
CA THR A 85 -9.83 20.97 -4.83
C THR A 85 -9.87 19.94 -5.96
N LEU A 86 -10.26 18.68 -5.69
CA LEU A 86 -10.35 17.62 -6.69
C LEU A 86 -11.47 17.84 -7.72
N TYR A 87 -12.40 18.76 -7.44
CA TYR A 87 -13.47 19.10 -8.38
C TYR A 87 -13.03 19.93 -9.57
N SER A 88 -11.97 20.74 -9.42
CA SER A 88 -11.67 21.76 -10.42
C SER A 88 -10.98 21.22 -11.67
N ILE A 89 -10.35 20.04 -11.61
CA ILE A 89 -9.56 19.44 -12.69
C ILE A 89 -9.73 17.91 -12.66
N PRO A 90 -9.74 17.20 -13.81
CA PRO A 90 -9.77 15.74 -13.85
C PRO A 90 -8.71 15.09 -12.95
N SER A 91 -9.18 14.30 -11.99
CA SER A 91 -8.36 13.52 -11.08
C SER A 91 -7.67 12.36 -11.81
N LYS A 92 -6.35 12.26 -11.64
CA LYS A 92 -5.53 11.25 -12.34
C LYS A 92 -4.61 10.50 -11.40
N TYR A 93 -4.25 9.29 -11.81
CA TYR A 93 -3.10 8.56 -11.29
C TYR A 93 -2.21 8.21 -12.48
N MET A 94 -1.07 8.88 -12.62
CA MET A 94 -0.29 8.83 -13.87
C MET A 94 -1.17 9.12 -15.10
N ASN A 95 -1.12 8.25 -16.12
CA ASN A 95 -1.97 8.31 -17.31
C ASN A 95 -3.40 7.81 -17.08
N PHE A 96 -3.70 7.17 -15.94
CA PHE A 96 -5.03 6.66 -15.67
C PHE A 96 -5.96 7.79 -15.25
N ASN A 97 -7.05 7.95 -16.00
CA ASN A 97 -8.08 8.94 -15.71
C ASN A 97 -9.19 8.31 -14.84
N TRP A 98 -9.34 8.80 -13.61
CA TRP A 98 -10.36 8.32 -12.67
C TRP A 98 -11.68 9.09 -12.77
N TYR A 99 -11.86 9.93 -13.79
CA TYR A 99 -13.02 10.82 -13.96
C TYR A 99 -14.39 10.13 -13.79
N ASP A 100 -14.59 8.95 -14.38
CA ASP A 100 -15.87 8.21 -14.32
C ASP A 100 -15.94 7.14 -13.21
N HIS A 101 -14.91 7.05 -12.35
CA HIS A 101 -14.79 5.97 -11.36
C HIS A 101 -15.19 6.44 -9.97
N ASN A 102 -15.81 5.53 -9.20
CA ASN A 102 -16.00 5.74 -7.77
C ASN A 102 -14.66 5.63 -7.05
N MET A 103 -14.35 6.62 -6.24
CA MET A 103 -13.22 6.63 -5.34
C MET A 103 -13.70 6.85 -3.92
N PHE A 104 -13.11 6.14 -2.98
CA PHE A 104 -13.37 6.38 -1.56
C PHE A 104 -12.05 6.77 -0.90
N ILE A 105 -11.97 8.00 -0.38
CA ILE A 105 -10.74 8.59 0.17
C ILE A 105 -10.90 8.69 1.69
N ASN A 106 -10.04 8.03 2.47
CA ASN A 106 -10.13 8.11 3.92
C ASN A 106 -9.58 9.46 4.43
N ALA A 107 -10.46 10.31 4.96
CA ALA A 107 -10.12 11.67 5.37
C ALA A 107 -9.15 11.73 6.56
N ASN A 108 -9.05 10.66 7.36
CA ASN A 108 -8.16 10.62 8.53
C ASN A 108 -6.68 10.58 8.14
N TYR A 109 -6.37 10.18 6.91
CA TYR A 109 -5.00 9.93 6.43
C TYR A 109 -4.61 10.86 5.28
N LEU A 110 -5.19 12.07 5.24
CA LEU A 110 -4.82 13.10 4.28
C LEU A 110 -3.96 14.16 4.94
N ASP A 111 -2.97 14.64 4.20
CA ASP A 111 -2.24 15.83 4.62
C ASP A 111 -3.14 17.05 4.67
N ASN A 112 -2.91 17.95 5.64
CA ASN A 112 -3.70 19.18 5.78
C ASN A 112 -3.39 20.25 4.69
N ASN A 113 -2.45 19.97 3.81
CA ASN A 113 -2.03 20.87 2.72
C ASN A 113 -2.97 20.80 1.52
N GLU A 114 -2.87 21.76 0.61
CA GLU A 114 -3.53 21.67 -0.70
C GLU A 114 -3.01 20.44 -1.44
N LEU A 115 -3.94 19.58 -1.87
CA LEU A 115 -3.61 18.33 -2.54
C LEU A 115 -3.39 18.58 -4.03
N PRO A 116 -2.27 18.09 -4.61
CA PRO A 116 -2.08 18.07 -6.05
C PRO A 116 -3.23 17.35 -6.77
N HIS A 117 -3.50 17.68 -8.04
CA HIS A 117 -4.55 17.00 -8.80
C HIS A 117 -4.21 15.56 -9.22
N ASN A 118 -2.93 15.21 -9.20
CA ASN A 118 -2.46 13.88 -9.49
C ASN A 118 -2.17 13.16 -8.18
N PHE A 119 -2.88 12.06 -7.93
CA PHE A 119 -2.75 11.27 -6.70
C PHE A 119 -1.35 10.69 -6.52
N TYR A 120 -0.63 10.51 -7.62
CA TYR A 120 0.78 10.08 -7.61
C TYR A 120 1.68 11.03 -6.81
N ASP A 121 1.35 12.33 -6.80
CA ASP A 121 2.15 13.38 -6.16
C ASP A 121 1.78 13.59 -4.68
N TRP A 122 0.83 12.81 -4.15
CA TRP A 122 0.44 12.92 -2.73
C TRP A 122 1.50 12.25 -1.85
N SER A 123 1.78 12.89 -0.72
CA SER A 123 2.66 12.37 0.33
C SER A 123 1.94 11.37 1.22
N LYS A 124 0.70 11.68 1.64
CA LYS A 124 -0.15 10.79 2.43
C LYS A 124 -1.52 10.55 1.79
N TYR A 125 -1.92 9.28 1.71
CA TYR A 125 -3.23 8.90 1.19
C TYR A 125 -3.63 7.47 1.56
N CYS A 126 -4.94 7.27 1.67
CA CYS A 126 -5.59 5.96 1.75
C CYS A 126 -6.86 5.99 0.90
N ILE A 127 -6.81 5.34 -0.25
CA ILE A 127 -7.84 5.42 -1.30
C ILE A 127 -8.27 4.02 -1.70
N PHE A 128 -9.58 3.75 -1.59
CA PHE A 128 -10.21 2.54 -2.08
C PHE A 128 -10.68 2.78 -3.52
N ILE A 129 -9.94 2.25 -4.48
CA ILE A 129 -10.22 2.37 -5.92
C ILE A 129 -10.98 1.16 -6.50
N HIS A 130 -10.98 0.03 -5.79
CA HIS A 130 -11.63 -1.21 -6.21
C HIS A 130 -12.69 -1.73 -5.22
N HIS A 131 -12.96 -0.98 -4.14
CA HIS A 131 -13.92 -1.37 -3.12
C HIS A 131 -15.06 -0.37 -3.09
N ASP A 132 -16.28 -0.84 -3.37
CA ASP A 132 -17.48 -0.04 -3.21
C ASP A 132 -17.88 0.01 -1.73
N LEU A 133 -17.52 1.10 -1.05
CA LEU A 133 -17.83 1.27 0.37
C LEU A 133 -19.28 1.71 0.63
N LEU A 134 -20.13 1.83 -0.39
CA LEU A 134 -21.58 1.94 -0.23
C LEU A 134 -22.23 0.56 -0.10
N ASN A 135 -21.53 -0.50 -0.51
CA ASN A 135 -22.06 -1.85 -0.54
C ASN A 135 -21.61 -2.67 0.68
N GLN A 136 -22.58 -3.10 1.48
CA GLN A 136 -22.35 -3.84 2.72
C GLN A 136 -21.56 -5.14 2.52
N TYR A 137 -21.74 -5.84 1.39
CA TYR A 137 -20.99 -7.07 1.11
C TYR A 137 -19.47 -6.81 1.03
N PHE A 138 -19.06 -5.71 0.39
CA PHE A 138 -17.65 -5.34 0.31
C PHE A 138 -17.10 -4.91 1.67
N ILE A 139 -17.90 -4.19 2.46
CA ILE A 139 -17.57 -3.81 3.83
C ILE A 139 -17.32 -5.05 4.69
N ASP A 140 -18.24 -6.01 4.69
CA ASP A 140 -18.13 -7.24 5.49
C ASP A 140 -16.90 -8.04 5.05
N THR A 141 -16.64 -8.10 3.74
CA THR A 141 -15.44 -8.73 3.20
C THR A 141 -14.16 -8.06 3.68
N LEU A 142 -14.09 -6.73 3.66
CA LEU A 142 -12.94 -5.98 4.19
C LEU A 142 -12.79 -6.18 5.70
N GLN A 143 -13.88 -6.14 6.46
CA GLN A 143 -13.85 -6.37 7.91
C GLN A 143 -13.32 -7.77 8.25
N ASN A 144 -13.71 -8.80 7.48
CA ASN A 144 -13.18 -10.14 7.64
C ASN A 144 -11.68 -10.22 7.33
N ARG A 145 -11.19 -9.51 6.31
CA ARG A 145 -9.76 -9.40 6.01
C ARG A 145 -9.00 -8.71 7.13
N ILE A 146 -9.53 -7.61 7.67
CA ILE A 146 -8.96 -6.87 8.80
C ILE A 146 -8.87 -7.77 10.04
N ASN A 147 -9.96 -8.46 10.39
CA ASN A 147 -9.99 -9.35 11.55
C ASN A 147 -8.95 -10.48 11.40
N ARG A 148 -8.85 -11.07 10.20
CA ARG A 148 -7.81 -12.08 9.91
C ARG A 148 -6.41 -11.53 10.08
N PHE A 149 -6.15 -10.37 9.47
CA PHE A 149 -4.85 -9.72 9.54
C PHE A 149 -4.48 -9.45 10.99
N LYS A 150 -5.39 -8.87 11.79
CA LYS A 150 -5.18 -8.58 13.22
C LYS A 150 -4.85 -9.84 14.00
N TYR A 151 -5.62 -10.92 13.81
CA TYR A 151 -5.34 -12.21 14.46
C TYR A 151 -3.95 -12.73 14.09
N LEU A 152 -3.62 -12.79 12.81
CA LEU A 152 -2.36 -13.35 12.34
C LEU A 152 -1.15 -12.49 12.74
N TYR A 153 -1.25 -11.17 12.57
CA TYR A 153 -0.20 -10.24 12.93
C TYR A 153 0.08 -10.24 14.45
N ASN A 154 -0.97 -10.23 15.28
CA ASN A 154 -0.79 -10.20 16.74
C ASN A 154 -0.19 -11.49 17.30
N ASN A 155 -0.50 -12.65 16.71
CA ASN A 155 -0.03 -13.94 17.20
C ASN A 155 1.27 -14.41 16.53
N PHE A 156 1.54 -13.96 15.31
CA PHE A 156 2.63 -14.48 14.46
C PHE A 156 3.45 -13.39 13.79
N SER A 157 3.54 -12.20 14.39
CA SER A 157 4.33 -11.07 13.85
C SER A 157 5.77 -11.46 13.50
N GLU A 158 6.44 -12.25 14.35
CA GLU A 158 7.80 -12.75 14.13
C GLU A 158 7.94 -13.74 12.96
N ASN A 159 6.85 -14.24 12.39
CA ASN A 159 6.83 -15.07 11.17
C ASN A 159 6.04 -14.42 10.03
N THR A 160 5.75 -13.13 10.16
CA THR A 160 5.00 -12.37 9.16
C THR A 160 5.94 -11.43 8.41
N LEU A 161 5.81 -11.41 7.09
CA LEU A 161 6.45 -10.44 6.20
C LEU A 161 5.40 -9.44 5.72
N LEU A 162 5.56 -8.16 6.07
CA LEU A 162 4.83 -7.09 5.41
C LEU A 162 5.62 -6.67 4.18
N PHE A 163 4.97 -6.70 3.01
CA PHE A 163 5.60 -6.45 1.74
C PHE A 163 5.09 -5.14 1.12
N TYR A 164 6.02 -4.30 0.69
CA TYR A 164 5.73 -3.03 0.04
C TYR A 164 6.51 -2.89 -1.28
N LEU A 165 5.84 -2.35 -2.29
CA LEU A 165 6.44 -1.93 -3.55
C LEU A 165 6.14 -0.44 -3.68
N THR A 166 7.18 0.39 -3.75
CA THR A 166 7.01 1.84 -3.82
C THR A 166 6.55 2.28 -5.21
N LYS A 167 6.06 3.52 -5.28
CA LYS A 167 6.11 4.29 -6.53
C LYS A 167 7.55 4.57 -6.97
N ILE A 168 7.70 5.18 -8.13
CA ILE A 168 9.02 5.66 -8.58
C ILE A 168 9.39 6.84 -7.69
N GLU A 169 10.47 6.67 -6.94
CA GLU A 169 11.03 7.66 -6.04
C GLU A 169 12.33 8.24 -6.61
N HIS A 170 12.54 9.53 -6.41
CA HIS A 170 13.86 10.13 -6.56
C HIS A 170 14.51 10.19 -5.18
N ILE A 171 15.54 9.39 -4.92
CA ILE A 171 16.12 9.28 -3.58
C ILE A 171 17.41 10.08 -3.46
N ASN A 172 17.58 10.86 -2.39
CA ASN A 172 18.80 11.63 -2.16
C ASN A 172 20.02 10.70 -1.97
N THR A 173 19.90 9.78 -1.02
CA THR A 173 20.88 8.72 -0.73
C THR A 173 20.16 7.47 -0.26
N VAL A 174 20.79 6.31 -0.46
CA VAL A 174 20.29 5.01 0.00
C VAL A 174 20.18 5.00 1.54
N GLU A 175 21.19 5.53 2.21
CA GLU A 175 21.29 5.56 3.67
C GLU A 175 20.17 6.38 4.31
N GLU A 176 19.89 7.58 3.78
CA GLU A 176 18.81 8.44 4.26
C GLU A 176 17.44 7.78 4.06
N THR A 177 17.19 7.19 2.89
CA THR A 177 15.93 6.47 2.63
C THR A 177 15.75 5.30 3.60
N MET A 178 16.79 4.50 3.82
CA MET A 178 16.74 3.41 4.79
C MET A 178 16.49 3.92 6.22
N GLU A 179 17.17 4.98 6.65
CA GLU A 179 17.00 5.56 7.98
C GLU A 179 15.58 6.07 8.20
N ASN A 180 15.03 6.79 7.22
CA ASN A 180 13.65 7.28 7.27
C ASN A 180 12.64 6.13 7.42
N ILE A 181 12.78 5.07 6.62
CA ILE A 181 11.92 3.88 6.71
C ILE A 181 12.05 3.20 8.08
N LEU A 182 13.27 3.01 8.58
CA LEU A 182 13.50 2.39 9.88
C LEU A 182 12.91 3.23 11.03
N ASN A 183 12.94 4.55 10.92
CA ASN A 183 12.32 5.45 11.90
C ASN A 183 10.79 5.32 11.87
N MET A 184 10.16 5.35 10.69
CA MET A 184 8.71 5.14 10.55
C MET A 184 8.26 3.79 11.14
N LEU A 185 9.03 2.72 10.92
CA LEU A 185 8.74 1.39 11.48
C LEU A 185 8.81 1.38 13.02
N LYS A 186 9.77 2.10 13.61
CA LYS A 186 9.90 2.24 15.07
C LYS A 186 8.76 3.06 15.66
N GLU A 187 8.44 4.20 15.05
CA GLU A 187 7.37 5.10 15.49
C GLU A 187 6.00 4.41 15.48
N ASN A 188 5.77 3.52 14.50
CA ASN A 188 4.55 2.74 14.37
C ASN A 188 4.60 1.36 15.05
N ASN A 189 5.61 1.10 15.90
CA ASN A 189 5.75 -0.14 16.67
C ASN A 189 5.64 -1.43 15.84
N ILE A 190 6.21 -1.44 14.64
CA ILE A 190 6.11 -2.57 13.72
C ILE A 190 7.06 -3.69 14.18
N LYS A 191 6.50 -4.89 14.41
CA LYS A 191 7.22 -6.03 15.01
C LYS A 191 7.67 -7.08 13.97
N SER A 192 6.99 -7.09 12.84
CA SER A 192 7.18 -8.04 11.75
C SER A 192 8.41 -7.75 10.89
N TYR A 193 8.77 -8.73 10.06
CA TYR A 193 9.74 -8.49 9.00
C TYR A 193 9.12 -7.62 7.91
N ILE A 194 9.95 -6.78 7.31
CA ILE A 194 9.58 -5.94 6.16
C ILE A 194 10.37 -6.38 4.95
N GLY A 195 9.69 -6.51 3.81
CA GLY A 195 10.32 -6.59 2.50
C GLY A 195 9.85 -5.39 1.68
N ILE A 196 10.76 -4.49 1.33
CA ILE A 196 10.43 -3.32 0.53
C ILE A 196 11.28 -3.28 -0.73
N ILE A 197 10.60 -3.18 -1.87
CA ILE A 197 11.24 -2.86 -3.14
C ILE A 197 11.03 -1.37 -3.39
N VAL A 198 12.13 -0.63 -3.36
CA VAL A 198 12.19 0.81 -3.64
C VAL A 198 12.52 1.00 -5.12
N CYS A 199 11.50 1.30 -5.91
CA CYS A 199 11.66 1.68 -7.31
C CYS A 199 12.23 3.09 -7.37
N CYS A 200 13.45 3.25 -7.87
CA CYS A 200 14.15 4.53 -7.90
C CYS A 200 14.72 4.88 -9.28
N ASP A 201 14.70 6.16 -9.63
CA ASP A 201 15.09 6.64 -10.96
C ASP A 201 16.56 7.08 -11.06
N ASN A 202 17.30 7.08 -9.96
CA ASN A 202 18.63 7.68 -9.86
C ASN A 202 19.67 6.81 -9.14
N VAL A 203 19.28 5.67 -8.57
CA VAL A 203 20.17 4.73 -7.87
C VAL A 203 20.21 3.38 -8.61
N ASN A 204 21.40 2.78 -8.71
CA ASN A 204 21.59 1.47 -9.34
C ASN A 204 21.07 0.35 -8.43
N ASP A 205 20.78 -0.81 -9.03
CA ASP A 205 20.30 -1.99 -8.31
C ASP A 205 21.24 -2.38 -7.15
N CYS A 206 20.70 -2.40 -5.93
CA CYS A 206 21.40 -2.84 -4.73
C CYS A 206 20.41 -3.30 -3.65
N TYR A 207 20.87 -4.04 -2.64
CA TYR A 207 20.00 -4.47 -1.53
C TYR A 207 20.74 -4.50 -0.20
N TYR A 208 19.99 -4.33 0.88
CA TYR A 208 20.48 -4.31 2.26
C TYR A 208 19.49 -5.03 3.18
N PHE A 209 20.00 -5.73 4.18
CA PHE A 209 19.18 -6.32 5.23
C PHE A 209 19.58 -5.74 6.59
N LYS A 210 18.68 -4.98 7.22
CA LYS A 210 18.94 -4.27 8.50
C LYS A 210 17.68 -4.20 9.33
N ASP A 211 17.79 -4.47 10.64
CA ASP A 211 16.71 -4.32 11.62
C ASP A 211 15.38 -4.97 11.19
N LYS A 212 15.43 -6.22 10.74
CA LYS A 212 14.30 -7.01 10.18
C LYS A 212 13.71 -6.47 8.87
N CYS A 213 14.32 -5.47 8.24
CA CYS A 213 13.90 -4.93 6.95
C CYS A 213 14.87 -5.35 5.84
N LEU A 214 14.33 -5.97 4.79
CA LEU A 214 15.00 -6.19 3.51
C LEU A 214 14.66 -5.04 2.57
N PHE A 215 15.64 -4.20 2.31
CA PHE A 215 15.58 -3.12 1.34
C PHE A 215 16.14 -3.60 0.01
N ILE A 216 15.36 -3.45 -1.06
CA ILE A 216 15.81 -3.75 -2.42
C ILE A 216 15.59 -2.49 -3.26
N PHE A 217 16.67 -1.82 -3.62
CA PHE A 217 16.62 -0.66 -4.50
C PHE A 217 16.69 -1.15 -5.94
N LYS A 218 15.67 -0.81 -6.72
CA LYS A 218 15.55 -1.19 -8.12
C LYS A 218 15.59 0.05 -8.99
N LYS A 219 16.59 0.14 -9.86
CA LYS A 219 16.64 1.16 -10.90
C LYS A 219 15.46 0.97 -11.86
N VAL A 220 14.68 2.03 -12.04
CA VAL A 220 13.60 2.10 -13.01
C VAL A 220 13.72 3.37 -13.87
N ALA A 221 12.94 3.45 -14.94
CA ALA A 221 12.79 4.67 -15.71
C ALA A 221 12.08 5.76 -14.87
N THR A 222 12.41 7.01 -15.12
CA THR A 222 11.80 8.17 -14.45
C THR A 222 10.29 8.21 -14.67
N TYR A 223 9.58 8.90 -13.78
CA TYR A 223 8.13 9.13 -13.92
C TYR A 223 7.76 9.68 -15.32
N ASN A 224 8.49 10.69 -15.80
CA ASN A 224 8.21 11.33 -17.09
C ASN A 224 8.43 10.38 -18.27
N GLU A 225 9.45 9.52 -18.21
CA GLU A 225 9.69 8.49 -19.22
C GLU A 225 8.55 7.47 -19.24
N GLN A 226 8.14 6.96 -18.07
CA GLN A 226 7.02 6.01 -17.98
C GLN A 226 5.69 6.62 -18.46
N LEU A 227 5.46 7.90 -18.13
CA LEU A 227 4.30 8.65 -18.59
C LEU A 227 4.29 8.79 -20.11
N ALA A 228 5.43 9.14 -20.71
CA ALA A 228 5.57 9.32 -22.17
C ALA A 228 5.37 8.01 -22.95
N MET A 229 5.65 6.86 -22.34
CA MET A 229 5.46 5.54 -22.94
C MET A 229 4.01 5.03 -22.86
N GLY A 230 3.08 5.82 -22.31
CA GLY A 230 1.70 5.38 -22.07
C GLY A 230 1.58 4.31 -20.97
N GLY A 231 2.62 4.15 -20.16
CA GLY A 231 2.65 3.17 -19.07
C GLY A 231 1.71 3.53 -17.95
N THR A 232 1.20 2.49 -17.29
CA THR A 232 0.80 2.58 -15.89
C THR A 232 2.00 2.21 -15.03
N GLU A 233 2.00 2.62 -13.77
CA GLU A 233 3.13 2.44 -12.86
C GLU A 233 3.67 1.01 -12.87
N ASN A 234 4.96 0.85 -13.15
CA ASN A 234 5.67 -0.44 -13.13
C ASN A 234 5.11 -1.53 -14.09
N THR A 235 4.20 -1.22 -15.02
CA THR A 235 3.54 -2.25 -15.85
C THR A 235 4.19 -2.53 -17.20
N ILE A 236 5.04 -1.63 -17.71
CA ILE A 236 5.73 -1.85 -18.98
C ILE A 236 7.13 -2.42 -18.72
N ASN A 237 7.24 -3.76 -18.73
CA ASN A 237 8.49 -4.54 -18.80
C ASN A 237 9.42 -4.55 -17.58
N ILE A 238 8.97 -4.14 -16.39
CA ILE A 238 9.79 -4.32 -15.17
C ILE A 238 9.53 -5.71 -14.60
N SER A 239 10.46 -6.62 -14.87
CA SER A 239 10.49 -7.94 -14.21
C SER A 239 11.15 -7.81 -12.85
N PHE A 240 10.49 -8.35 -11.82
CA PHE A 240 11.01 -8.41 -10.45
C PHE A 240 11.67 -9.77 -10.12
N THR A 241 12.19 -10.48 -11.12
CA THR A 241 12.78 -11.83 -10.93
C THR A 241 13.99 -11.80 -9.98
N ASN A 242 14.92 -10.86 -10.18
CA ASN A 242 16.11 -10.75 -9.34
C ASN A 242 15.74 -10.38 -7.90
N GLU A 243 14.74 -9.51 -7.75
CA GLU A 243 14.24 -9.06 -6.45
C GLU A 243 13.57 -10.22 -5.70
N LEU A 244 12.82 -11.08 -6.40
CA LEU A 244 12.28 -12.32 -5.84
C LEU A 244 13.39 -13.28 -5.38
N GLU A 245 14.48 -13.43 -6.14
CA GLU A 245 15.62 -14.25 -5.75
C GLU A 245 16.30 -13.71 -4.48
N ILE A 246 16.51 -12.39 -4.41
CA ILE A 246 17.03 -11.73 -3.21
C ILE A 246 16.13 -11.99 -2.00
N ILE A 247 14.80 -11.88 -2.16
CA ILE A 247 13.81 -12.17 -1.12
C ILE A 247 13.94 -13.64 -0.65
N LYS A 248 13.99 -14.60 -1.58
CA LYS A 248 14.10 -16.03 -1.27
C LYS A 248 15.45 -16.42 -0.63
N ASN A 249 16.50 -15.64 -0.85
CA ASN A 249 17.80 -15.86 -0.22
C ASN A 249 17.82 -15.46 1.27
N HIS A 250 16.94 -14.55 1.69
CA HIS A 250 16.84 -14.11 3.09
C HIS A 250 15.75 -14.86 3.86
N PHE A 251 14.67 -15.23 3.18
CA PHE A 251 13.47 -15.81 3.79
C PHE A 251 13.19 -17.23 3.28
N THR A 252 12.94 -18.14 4.22
CA THR A 252 12.35 -19.45 3.93
C THR A 252 10.83 -19.35 4.05
N PHE A 253 10.11 -19.60 2.97
CA PHE A 253 8.65 -19.48 2.91
C PHE A 253 7.95 -20.82 3.18
N ASN A 254 7.51 -21.02 4.42
CA ASN A 254 6.66 -22.13 4.84
C ASN A 254 5.22 -21.61 5.03
N LEU A 255 4.64 -21.12 3.94
CA LEU A 255 3.40 -20.36 3.99
C LEU A 255 2.22 -21.24 4.35
N ILE A 256 1.38 -20.75 5.27
CA ILE A 256 0.16 -21.44 5.70
C ILE A 256 -0.97 -21.08 4.72
N GLU A 257 -1.70 -22.09 4.27
CA GLU A 257 -2.83 -21.92 3.35
C GLU A 257 -4.04 -21.31 4.04
N TYR A 258 -4.87 -20.61 3.26
CA TYR A 258 -6.10 -19.99 3.75
C TYR A 258 -7.03 -20.97 4.48
N THR A 259 -7.19 -22.18 3.94
CA THR A 259 -8.05 -23.23 4.50
C THR A 259 -7.61 -23.67 5.88
N ASP A 260 -6.30 -23.65 6.15
CA ASP A 260 -5.77 -24.05 7.46
C ASP A 260 -5.97 -22.94 8.50
N ILE A 261 -6.07 -21.69 8.06
CA ILE A 261 -6.32 -20.53 8.93
C ILE A 261 -7.79 -20.48 9.34
N GLU A 262 -8.73 -20.70 8.41
CA GLU A 262 -10.17 -20.65 8.71
C GLU A 262 -10.61 -21.69 9.74
N ASN A 263 -9.95 -22.84 9.80
CA ASN A 263 -10.28 -23.90 10.76
C ASN A 263 -9.78 -23.62 12.19
N ASN A 264 -8.94 -22.59 12.38
CA ASN A 264 -8.27 -22.29 13.65
C ASN A 264 -8.53 -20.86 14.17
N TRP A 265 -9.33 -20.09 13.42
CA TRP A 265 -9.85 -18.76 13.78
C TRP A 265 -11.03 -18.91 14.73
#